data_AF-A0A2J8AEM8-F1
#
_entry.id   AF-A0A2J8AEM8-F1
#
_cell.length_a   1.000
_cell.length_b   1.000
_cell.length_c   1.000
_cell.angle_alpha   90.00
_cell.angle_beta   90.00
_cell.angle_gamma   90.00
#
_symmetry.space_group_name_H-M   'P 1'
#
loop_
_entity.id
_entity.type
_entity.pdbx_description
1 polymer ?
#
loop_
_entity_poly.entity_id
_entity_poly.type
_entity_poly.pdbx_seq_one_letter_code
_entity_poly.pdbx_strand_id
1 'polypeptide(L)'
;MATPRFVLAPNRLLHLSAPLPQMRVLLLAGVLLLQMLLWGGAQAASADPTGKSIPQPPIMSRHCGRAGAVVATAKAWLGCGSGSGLGSRAGTGPARQIAARAAATAPAQVVDAAAGTAGARLEVEGALFTRVSPTPPAGAPYLIAYSAEVARMVGIDPTECERPEFPLLMSGAAPLPGAAPYAAVYGGHQFGQWAGQLGDGRAITLGEVVNPGTGQRWELQLKGGGKTPYSRRADGRAVLRSSLREFVASEAMAALGVPTTRALSLAGTGDAVLRDMFYNGNARLEPGAVVCRVAPSFVRFGTFQLPVSRGAGEVGLVALAADWVIKHHYPQLAGGEGRWVGVLGGVCLVVFP
;
A
#
# COMPACT_ATOMS: atom_id res chain seq x y z
N MET A 1 37.44 -13.28 -38.67
CA MET A 1 37.78 -11.97 -38.05
C MET A 1 36.52 -11.13 -38.09
N ALA A 2 36.07 -10.35 -37.11
CA ALA A 2 36.29 -10.17 -35.68
C ALA A 2 35.38 -8.97 -35.33
N THR A 3 34.54 -9.09 -34.30
CA THR A 3 33.77 -7.99 -33.68
C THR A 3 34.66 -6.82 -33.25
N PRO A 4 34.06 -5.66 -32.92
CA PRO A 4 33.95 -5.38 -31.48
C PRO A 4 32.51 -5.12 -31.01
N ARG A 5 32.27 -5.64 -29.80
CA ARG A 5 31.12 -5.42 -28.89
C ARG A 5 31.34 -4.14 -28.09
N PHE A 6 30.25 -3.52 -27.62
CA PHE A 6 30.03 -3.29 -26.19
C PHE A 6 28.55 -3.50 -25.84
N VAL A 7 28.35 -4.12 -24.69
CA VAL A 7 27.11 -4.60 -24.07
C VAL A 7 26.99 -3.92 -22.71
N LEU A 8 25.77 -3.57 -22.27
CA LEU A 8 25.25 -3.52 -20.89
C LEU A 8 23.75 -3.15 -20.99
N ALA A 9 22.78 -3.67 -20.24
CA ALA A 9 22.35 -5.02 -19.84
C ALA A 9 20.82 -4.86 -19.57
N PRO A 10 20.01 -5.93 -19.58
CA PRO A 10 18.56 -5.85 -19.49
C PRO A 10 18.10 -5.59 -18.04
N ASN A 11 17.16 -4.68 -17.84
CA ASN A 11 16.39 -4.59 -16.59
C ASN A 11 15.66 -5.93 -16.39
N ARG A 12 16.21 -6.76 -15.50
CA ARG A 12 15.52 -7.95 -14.98
C ARG A 12 14.34 -7.47 -14.13
N LEU A 13 13.15 -7.55 -14.69
CA LEU A 13 11.92 -7.69 -13.91
C LEU A 13 12.05 -8.98 -13.07
N LEU A 14 11.85 -8.88 -11.76
CA LEU A 14 11.67 -10.06 -10.91
C LEU A 14 10.30 -10.67 -11.21
N HIS A 15 10.22 -11.53 -12.22
CA HIS A 15 9.09 -12.47 -12.35
C HIS A 15 9.26 -13.56 -11.29
N LEU A 16 8.47 -13.47 -10.23
CA LEU A 16 8.29 -14.56 -9.27
C LEU A 16 7.38 -15.62 -9.90
N SER A 17 7.99 -16.52 -10.66
CA SER A 17 7.37 -17.77 -11.10
C SER A 17 8.44 -18.86 -11.01
N ALA A 18 8.45 -19.62 -9.92
CA ALA A 18 9.24 -20.86 -9.82
C ALA A 18 8.43 -21.97 -9.10
N PRO A 19 8.65 -23.24 -9.47
CA PRO A 19 7.89 -24.37 -8.96
C PRO A 19 8.19 -24.69 -7.47
N LEU A 20 7.15 -25.20 -6.82
CA LEU A 20 6.83 -25.14 -5.39
C LEU A 20 7.73 -25.80 -4.32
N PRO A 21 8.69 -26.72 -4.58
CA PRO A 21 9.46 -27.30 -3.46
C PRO A 21 10.72 -26.51 -3.05
N GLN A 22 11.44 -25.91 -4.00
CA GLN A 22 12.78 -25.34 -3.72
C GLN A 22 12.74 -23.90 -3.19
N MET A 23 11.65 -23.16 -3.42
CA MET A 23 11.46 -21.78 -2.92
C MET A 23 11.23 -21.70 -1.41
N ARG A 24 10.70 -22.76 -0.78
CA ARG A 24 10.34 -22.76 0.66
C ARG A 24 11.57 -22.57 1.56
N VAL A 25 12.72 -23.14 1.19
CA VAL A 25 13.96 -23.05 1.97
C VAL A 25 14.69 -21.73 1.74
N LEU A 26 14.69 -21.23 0.49
CA LEU A 26 15.38 -19.98 0.12
C LEU A 26 14.65 -18.72 0.59
N LEU A 27 13.31 -18.68 0.62
CA LEU A 27 12.57 -17.53 1.14
C LEU A 27 12.62 -17.46 2.67
N LEU A 28 12.56 -18.59 3.39
CA LEU A 28 12.75 -18.59 4.84
C LEU A 28 14.15 -18.10 5.20
N ALA A 29 15.19 -18.63 4.54
CA ALA A 29 16.56 -18.20 4.74
C ALA A 29 16.76 -16.72 4.37
N GLY A 30 16.16 -16.25 3.27
CA GLY A 30 16.26 -14.85 2.84
C GLY A 30 15.56 -13.86 3.79
N VAL A 31 14.38 -14.20 4.32
CA VAL A 31 13.65 -13.36 5.28
C VAL A 31 14.33 -13.39 6.66
N LEU A 32 14.82 -14.53 7.12
CA LEU A 32 15.57 -14.66 8.37
C LEU A 32 16.93 -13.97 8.28
N LEU A 33 17.67 -14.10 7.17
CA LEU A 33 18.96 -13.45 6.98
C LEU A 33 18.79 -11.93 6.86
N LEU A 34 17.73 -11.45 6.19
CA LEU A 34 17.40 -10.03 6.13
C LEU A 34 16.95 -9.49 7.50
N GLN A 35 16.18 -10.26 8.28
CA GLN A 35 15.85 -9.90 9.66
C GLN A 35 17.09 -9.90 10.57
N MET A 36 17.99 -10.87 10.44
CA MET A 36 19.22 -10.96 11.23
C MET A 36 20.23 -9.85 10.88
N LEU A 37 20.39 -9.51 9.61
CA LEU A 37 21.27 -8.41 9.18
C LEU A 37 20.72 -7.03 9.58
N LEU A 38 19.38 -6.89 9.69
CA LEU A 38 18.75 -5.64 10.12
C LEU A 38 18.59 -5.53 11.65
N TRP A 39 18.58 -6.66 12.38
CA TRP A 39 18.53 -6.70 13.85
C TRP A 39 19.93 -6.73 14.48
N GLY A 40 20.91 -7.37 13.84
CA GLY A 40 22.30 -7.46 14.33
C GLY A 40 23.02 -6.12 14.43
N GLY A 41 22.53 -5.07 13.76
CA GLY A 41 23.02 -3.70 13.92
C GLY A 41 22.54 -2.98 15.18
N ALA A 42 21.57 -3.53 15.93
CA ALA A 42 20.95 -2.88 17.08
C ALA A 42 21.49 -3.34 18.45
N GLN A 43 22.42 -4.31 18.49
CA GLN A 43 23.02 -4.78 19.76
C GLN A 43 24.42 -4.22 20.06
N ALA A 44 24.97 -3.34 19.22
CA ALA A 44 26.28 -2.71 19.45
C ALA A 44 26.19 -1.31 20.11
N ALA A 45 25.14 -1.04 20.88
CA ALA A 45 24.99 0.21 21.63
C ALA A 45 24.35 -0.02 23.02
N SER A 46 24.97 -0.88 23.83
CA SER A 46 24.86 -0.80 25.29
C SER A 46 26.22 -0.38 25.84
N ALA A 47 26.28 0.82 26.42
CA ALA A 47 27.48 1.38 27.00
C ALA A 47 27.91 0.56 28.24
N ASP A 48 29.17 0.13 28.24
CA ASP A 48 29.93 -0.29 29.42
C ASP A 48 30.28 0.98 30.23
N PRO A 49 29.96 1.06 31.54
CA PRO A 49 30.27 2.22 32.37
C PRO A 49 31.75 2.30 32.80
N THR A 50 32.64 1.46 32.29
CA THR A 50 34.07 1.51 32.62
C THR A 50 34.90 1.97 31.43
N GLY A 51 35.29 3.25 31.43
CA GLY A 51 36.00 3.92 30.35
C GLY A 51 37.37 3.29 30.01
N LYS A 52 37.37 2.30 29.11
CA LYS A 52 38.57 1.81 28.42
C LYS A 52 38.28 1.63 26.92
N SER A 53 39.02 2.39 26.12
CA SER A 53 38.94 2.43 24.65
C SER A 53 39.47 1.14 24.01
N ILE A 54 38.72 0.57 23.06
CA ILE A 54 39.20 -0.47 22.13
C ILE A 54 39.57 0.20 20.80
N PRO A 55 40.76 -0.05 20.21
CA PRO A 55 41.21 0.62 19.00
C PRO A 55 40.49 0.13 17.73
N GLN A 56 40.13 1.07 16.86
CA GLN A 56 39.58 0.81 15.52
C GLN A 56 40.73 0.57 14.51
N PRO A 57 40.59 -0.36 13.54
CA PRO A 57 41.52 -0.48 12.42
C PRO A 57 41.29 0.65 11.39
N PRO A 58 42.33 1.02 10.60
CA PRO A 58 42.30 2.24 9.81
C PRO A 58 41.42 2.09 8.56
N ILE A 59 40.50 3.05 8.38
CA ILE A 59 39.84 3.32 7.10
C ILE A 59 40.73 4.28 6.31
N MET A 60 41.31 3.79 5.20
CA MET A 60 41.94 4.66 4.20
C MET A 60 40.88 5.56 3.56
N SER A 61 41.16 6.86 3.64
CA SER A 61 40.39 7.95 3.09
C SER A 61 40.94 8.44 1.74
N ARG A 62 40.06 9.13 0.98
CA ARG A 62 40.31 10.14 -0.09
C ARG A 62 40.47 9.58 -1.51
N HIS A 63 39.99 10.21 -2.59
CA HIS A 63 39.27 11.46 -2.87
C HIS A 63 38.66 11.32 -4.29
N CYS A 64 37.41 11.73 -4.52
CA CYS A 64 36.98 12.97 -5.19
C CYS A 64 37.25 13.04 -6.71
N GLY A 65 36.18 13.12 -7.51
CA GLY A 65 36.20 13.42 -8.95
C GLY A 65 34.80 13.80 -9.47
N ARG A 66 34.67 15.05 -9.91
CA ARG A 66 33.47 15.84 -10.25
C ARG A 66 32.52 15.30 -11.34
N ALA A 67 31.24 15.54 -11.10
CA ALA A 67 30.22 16.22 -11.90
C ALA A 67 30.48 16.62 -13.38
N GLY A 68 29.46 16.43 -14.23
CA GLY A 68 29.24 17.21 -15.45
C GLY A 68 28.13 16.68 -16.39
N ALA A 69 27.05 17.48 -16.55
CA ALA A 69 26.03 17.50 -17.63
C ALA A 69 25.16 16.23 -17.84
N VAL A 70 23.84 16.28 -18.00
CA VAL A 70 23.10 16.99 -19.05
C VAL A 70 21.72 17.43 -18.54
N VAL A 71 21.45 18.73 -18.66
CA VAL A 71 20.11 19.34 -18.69
C VAL A 71 19.83 19.71 -20.15
N ALA A 72 18.55 19.59 -20.54
CA ALA A 72 17.93 20.04 -21.79
C ALA A 72 17.84 19.02 -22.92
N THR A 73 16.66 18.38 -23.05
CA THR A 73 15.75 18.61 -24.20
C THR A 73 14.43 17.86 -23.97
N ALA A 74 13.38 18.57 -23.56
CA ALA A 74 11.98 18.15 -23.74
C ALA A 74 11.06 19.37 -23.67
N LYS A 75 11.28 20.33 -24.56
CA LYS A 75 10.38 21.46 -24.82
C LYS A 75 9.99 21.42 -26.30
N ALA A 76 9.23 20.40 -26.68
CA ALA A 76 8.65 20.26 -28.02
C ALA A 76 7.60 19.14 -28.06
N TRP A 77 6.57 19.15 -27.21
CA TRP A 77 5.41 18.24 -27.35
C TRP A 77 4.07 18.93 -27.02
N LEU A 78 4.01 20.25 -27.18
CA LEU A 78 2.79 21.04 -27.19
C LEU A 78 2.81 21.93 -28.43
N GLY A 79 2.23 21.44 -29.51
CA GLY A 79 2.08 22.16 -30.77
C GLY A 79 1.11 21.42 -31.68
N CYS A 80 -0.16 21.83 -31.63
CA CYS A 80 -1.25 21.38 -32.49
C CYS A 80 -0.91 21.48 -33.99
N GLY A 81 -1.41 20.53 -34.79
CA GLY A 81 -1.41 20.60 -36.25
C GLY A 81 -2.18 19.47 -36.93
N SER A 82 -3.49 19.68 -37.09
CA SER A 82 -4.40 19.21 -38.17
C SER A 82 -4.23 17.84 -38.85
N GLY A 83 -5.26 17.00 -38.69
CA GLY A 83 -6.00 16.39 -39.81
C GLY A 83 -5.40 15.18 -40.54
N SER A 84 -5.97 14.00 -40.28
CA SER A 84 -6.58 13.06 -41.26
C SER A 84 -6.58 11.64 -40.71
N GLY A 85 -7.69 10.93 -40.92
CA GLY A 85 -8.00 9.67 -40.27
C GLY A 85 -7.17 8.50 -40.75
N LEU A 86 -6.91 7.58 -39.82
CA LEU A 86 -6.72 6.16 -40.06
C LEU A 86 -7.19 5.42 -38.80
N GLY A 87 -8.17 4.55 -38.97
CA GLY A 87 -8.69 3.71 -37.90
C GLY A 87 -7.66 2.69 -37.45
N SER A 88 -7.59 2.46 -36.14
CA SER A 88 -6.92 1.28 -35.58
C SER A 88 -7.52 0.93 -34.22
N ARG A 89 -8.19 -0.22 -34.19
CA ARG A 89 -8.49 -1.13 -33.06
C ARG A 89 -8.53 -0.50 -31.65
N ALA A 90 -9.74 -0.48 -31.08
CA ALA A 90 -9.99 -0.22 -29.67
C ALA A 90 -9.28 -1.26 -28.78
N GLY A 91 -8.10 -0.90 -28.27
CA GLY A 91 -7.42 -1.65 -27.21
C GLY A 91 -8.10 -1.39 -25.86
N THR A 92 -8.45 -2.47 -25.15
CA THR A 92 -9.00 -2.45 -23.79
C THR A 92 -7.90 -2.14 -22.78
N GLY A 93 -7.72 -0.86 -22.43
CA GLY A 93 -6.64 -0.48 -21.51
C GLY A 93 -6.87 -0.83 -20.03
N PRO A 94 -5.83 -0.70 -19.19
CA PRO A 94 -5.78 -1.16 -17.79
C PRO A 94 -6.77 -0.34 -16.98
N ALA A 95 -6.81 0.95 -17.28
CA ALA A 95 -7.78 1.89 -16.77
C ALA A 95 -9.21 1.47 -17.09
N ARG A 96 -9.52 0.95 -18.29
CA ARG A 96 -10.86 0.45 -18.63
C ARG A 96 -11.17 -0.90 -17.99
N GLN A 97 -10.21 -1.81 -17.91
CA GLN A 97 -10.40 -3.08 -17.23
C GLN A 97 -10.68 -2.89 -15.74
N ILE A 98 -9.94 -2.01 -15.07
CA ILE A 98 -10.18 -1.73 -13.65
C ILE A 98 -11.44 -0.86 -13.46
N ALA A 99 -11.67 0.14 -14.32
CA ALA A 99 -12.83 1.05 -14.23
C ALA A 99 -14.18 0.41 -14.55
N ALA A 100 -14.23 -0.46 -15.56
CA ALA A 100 -15.45 -1.20 -15.87
C ALA A 100 -15.84 -2.18 -14.74
N ARG A 101 -14.97 -2.36 -13.74
CA ARG A 101 -15.07 -3.38 -12.69
C ARG A 101 -15.12 -2.79 -11.28
N ALA A 102 -14.95 -1.47 -11.16
CA ALA A 102 -15.06 -0.77 -9.88
C ALA A 102 -16.54 -0.55 -9.53
N ALA A 103 -17.07 -1.32 -8.58
CA ALA A 103 -18.41 -1.12 -8.04
C ALA A 103 -18.29 -0.44 -6.67
N ALA A 104 -18.79 0.79 -6.54
CA ALA A 104 -18.73 1.54 -5.30
C ALA A 104 -19.76 1.03 -4.29
N THR A 105 -19.33 0.38 -3.20
CA THR A 105 -20.20 0.11 -2.04
C THR A 105 -19.43 0.22 -0.73
N ALA A 106 -19.18 1.43 -0.24
CA ALA A 106 -18.66 1.64 1.11
C ALA A 106 -19.84 1.61 2.12
N PRO A 107 -19.61 1.21 3.40
CA PRO A 107 -20.66 1.19 4.42
C PRO A 107 -21.23 2.59 4.66
N ALA A 108 -22.55 2.71 4.62
CA ALA A 108 -23.28 3.94 4.37
C ALA A 108 -23.25 4.98 5.52
N GLN A 109 -22.15 5.72 5.70
CA GLN A 109 -22.15 7.14 6.12
C GLN A 109 -20.84 7.80 5.65
N VAL A 110 -20.98 8.85 4.84
CA VAL A 110 -19.89 9.55 4.17
C VAL A 110 -19.81 10.96 4.72
N VAL A 111 -18.63 11.39 5.12
CA VAL A 111 -18.32 12.82 5.22
C VAL A 111 -17.41 13.21 4.07
N ASP A 112 -17.71 14.33 3.42
CA ASP A 112 -16.76 14.98 2.53
C ASP A 112 -15.66 15.61 3.37
N ALA A 113 -14.41 15.52 2.88
CA ALA A 113 -13.29 16.09 3.60
C ALA A 113 -13.47 17.61 3.75
N ALA A 114 -13.74 18.07 4.97
CA ALA A 114 -13.60 19.48 5.30
C ALA A 114 -12.12 19.87 5.20
N ALA A 115 -11.84 21.02 4.58
CA ALA A 115 -10.50 21.60 4.54
C ALA A 115 -10.06 22.00 5.95
N GLY A 116 -9.44 21.07 6.68
CA GLY A 116 -8.88 21.33 8.01
C GLY A 116 -7.66 22.25 7.95
N THR A 117 -7.51 23.09 8.96
CA THR A 117 -6.30 23.90 9.17
C THR A 117 -5.07 23.00 9.36
N ALA A 118 -3.96 23.37 8.72
CA ALA A 118 -2.75 22.57 8.72
C ALA A 118 -2.23 22.30 10.15
N GLY A 119 -2.26 21.03 10.58
CA GLY A 119 -1.59 20.55 11.80
C GLY A 119 -2.50 20.10 12.95
N ALA A 120 -3.81 20.34 12.89
CA ALA A 120 -4.76 19.83 13.89
C ALA A 120 -5.17 18.38 13.58
N ARG A 121 -5.38 17.56 14.63
CA ARG A 121 -6.01 16.24 14.51
C ARG A 121 -7.48 16.49 14.14
N LEU A 122 -7.86 16.20 12.90
CA LEU A 122 -9.27 16.28 12.51
C LEU A 122 -10.00 15.11 13.16
N GLU A 123 -10.87 15.38 14.11
CA GLU A 123 -11.82 14.40 14.62
C GLU A 123 -12.98 14.31 13.62
N VAL A 124 -13.24 13.10 13.15
CA VAL A 124 -14.30 12.76 12.20
C VAL A 124 -15.32 11.92 12.95
N GLU A 125 -16.48 12.52 13.20
CA GLU A 125 -17.61 11.92 13.92
C GLU A 125 -18.76 11.59 12.97
N GLY A 126 -19.61 10.64 13.36
CA GLY A 126 -20.80 10.26 12.59
C GLY A 126 -20.50 9.65 11.21
N ALA A 127 -19.33 9.04 11.02
CA ALA A 127 -18.94 8.44 9.75
C ALA A 127 -17.98 7.26 9.92
N LEU A 128 -17.95 6.35 8.93
CA LEU A 128 -17.00 5.23 8.87
C LEU A 128 -15.81 5.51 7.95
N PHE A 129 -15.90 6.54 7.10
CA PHE A 129 -14.83 6.97 6.22
C PHE A 129 -15.01 8.42 5.74
N THR A 130 -13.95 8.98 5.18
CA THR A 130 -13.97 10.26 4.45
C THR A 130 -13.57 10.06 2.99
N ARG A 131 -14.27 10.72 2.07
CA ARG A 131 -13.85 10.77 0.66
C ARG A 131 -12.56 11.56 0.53
N VAL A 132 -11.53 10.93 -0.05
CA VAL A 132 -10.23 11.56 -0.29
C VAL A 132 -9.71 11.07 -1.63
N SER A 133 -8.97 11.91 -2.36
CA SER A 133 -8.22 11.46 -3.53
C SER A 133 -6.76 11.23 -3.16
N PRO A 134 -6.05 10.28 -3.81
CA PRO A 134 -4.60 10.20 -3.71
C PRO A 134 -3.95 11.56 -4.01
N THR A 135 -2.91 11.90 -3.27
CA THR A 135 -2.07 13.07 -3.56
C THR A 135 -0.99 12.62 -4.56
N PRO A 136 -0.97 13.13 -5.80
CA PRO A 136 0.07 12.78 -6.75
C PRO A 136 1.47 12.97 -6.17
N PRO A 137 2.41 12.05 -6.41
CA PRO A 137 3.82 12.29 -6.13
C PRO A 137 4.38 13.42 -7.01
N ALA A 138 5.46 14.06 -6.57
CA ALA A 138 6.10 15.13 -7.33
C ALA A 138 7.15 14.60 -8.32
N GLY A 139 7.74 13.45 -8.01
CA GLY A 139 8.64 12.71 -8.89
C GLY A 139 7.91 11.97 -10.03
N ALA A 140 8.70 11.23 -10.82
CA ALA A 140 8.19 10.38 -11.89
C ALA A 140 7.98 8.95 -11.38
N PRO A 141 6.73 8.45 -11.26
CA PRO A 141 6.49 7.10 -10.79
C PRO A 141 6.99 6.05 -11.77
N TYR A 142 7.48 4.94 -11.23
CA TYR A 142 7.91 3.78 -12.01
C TYR A 142 7.56 2.49 -11.28
N LEU A 143 7.32 1.43 -12.05
CA LEU A 143 7.01 0.13 -11.49
C LEU A 143 8.29 -0.56 -11.01
N ILE A 144 8.27 -1.06 -9.78
CA ILE A 144 9.37 -1.85 -9.21
C ILE A 144 9.02 -3.34 -9.31
N ALA A 145 7.80 -3.71 -8.89
CA ALA A 145 7.31 -5.08 -8.96
C ALA A 145 5.77 -5.12 -9.00
N TYR A 146 5.22 -6.22 -9.52
CA TYR A 146 3.81 -6.58 -9.39
C TYR A 146 3.65 -8.08 -9.18
N SER A 147 2.55 -8.51 -8.55
CA SER A 147 2.21 -9.93 -8.38
C SER A 147 1.23 -10.35 -9.47
N ALA A 148 1.69 -11.15 -10.43
CA ALA A 148 0.84 -11.67 -11.51
C ALA A 148 -0.29 -12.57 -10.97
N GLU A 149 -0.07 -13.26 -9.86
CA GLU A 149 -1.11 -14.05 -9.18
C GLU A 149 -2.21 -13.13 -8.63
N VAL A 150 -1.83 -12.05 -7.93
CA VAL A 150 -2.79 -11.09 -7.38
C VAL A 150 -3.51 -10.34 -8.48
N ALA A 151 -2.84 -10.01 -9.59
CA ALA A 151 -3.48 -9.42 -10.77
C ALA A 151 -4.64 -10.33 -11.26
N ARG A 152 -4.37 -11.62 -11.48
CA ARG A 152 -5.40 -12.58 -11.86
C ARG A 152 -6.48 -12.75 -10.79
N MET A 153 -6.10 -12.75 -9.51
CA MET A 153 -7.04 -12.84 -8.38
C MET A 153 -8.09 -11.71 -8.41
N VAL A 154 -7.67 -10.49 -8.78
CA VAL A 154 -8.58 -9.34 -8.95
C VAL A 154 -9.15 -9.21 -10.37
N GLY A 155 -8.92 -10.21 -11.22
CA GLY A 155 -9.46 -10.27 -12.59
C GLY A 155 -8.70 -9.42 -13.61
N ILE A 156 -7.51 -8.90 -13.29
CA ILE A 156 -6.67 -8.11 -14.20
C ILE A 156 -5.74 -9.07 -14.98
N ASP A 157 -5.66 -8.90 -16.29
CA ASP A 157 -4.63 -9.57 -17.10
C ASP A 157 -3.24 -9.06 -16.67
N PRO A 158 -2.29 -9.92 -16.28
CA PRO A 158 -0.95 -9.50 -15.86
C PRO A 158 -0.23 -8.57 -16.85
N THR A 159 -0.48 -8.68 -18.15
CA THR A 159 0.13 -7.81 -19.17
C THR A 159 -0.31 -6.35 -19.03
N GLU A 160 -1.47 -6.08 -18.43
CA GLU A 160 -1.95 -4.73 -18.12
C GLU A 160 -1.08 -4.05 -17.05
N CYS A 161 -0.43 -4.82 -16.18
CA CYS A 161 0.50 -4.30 -15.17
C CYS A 161 1.81 -3.80 -15.78
N GLU A 162 2.15 -4.21 -16.99
CA GLU A 162 3.41 -3.84 -17.68
C GLU A 162 3.27 -2.54 -18.47
N ARG A 163 2.05 -2.00 -18.56
CA ARG A 163 1.79 -0.79 -19.34
C ARG A 163 2.40 0.45 -18.67
N PRO A 164 2.84 1.44 -19.47
CA PRO A 164 3.40 2.69 -18.94
C PRO A 164 2.47 3.43 -17.98
N GLU A 165 1.16 3.31 -18.14
CA GLU A 165 0.18 3.99 -17.28
C GLU A 165 0.02 3.32 -15.91
N PHE A 166 0.33 2.03 -15.78
CA PHE A 166 0.10 1.26 -14.55
C PHE A 166 0.80 1.87 -13.31
N PRO A 167 2.09 2.23 -13.34
CA PRO A 167 2.71 2.88 -12.18
C PRO A 167 2.11 4.26 -11.86
N LEU A 168 1.53 4.98 -12.84
CA LEU A 168 0.84 6.24 -12.58
C LEU A 168 -0.45 6.02 -11.78
N LEU A 169 -1.22 4.99 -12.15
CA LEU A 169 -2.44 4.60 -11.43
C LEU A 169 -2.11 4.06 -10.03
N MET A 170 -1.14 3.16 -9.92
CA MET A 170 -0.80 2.48 -8.66
C MET A 170 0.02 3.33 -7.70
N SER A 171 0.52 4.49 -8.13
CA SER A 171 1.12 5.51 -7.25
C SER A 171 0.15 6.63 -6.86
N GLY A 172 -1.03 6.68 -7.48
CA GLY A 172 -1.98 7.78 -7.32
C GLY A 172 -1.59 9.07 -8.09
N ALA A 173 -0.63 8.99 -9.02
CA ALA A 173 -0.28 10.11 -9.90
C ALA A 173 -1.35 10.39 -10.97
N ALA A 174 -2.11 9.36 -11.35
CA ALA A 174 -3.28 9.48 -12.21
C ALA A 174 -4.50 8.85 -11.53
N PRO A 175 -5.72 9.40 -11.72
CA PRO A 175 -6.93 8.81 -11.18
C PRO A 175 -7.20 7.47 -11.87
N LEU A 176 -7.58 6.48 -11.07
CA LEU A 176 -8.12 5.23 -11.58
C LEU A 176 -9.57 5.47 -12.01
N PRO A 177 -9.94 5.31 -13.30
CA PRO A 177 -11.31 5.61 -13.69
C PRO A 177 -12.28 4.66 -12.98
N GLY A 178 -13.50 5.14 -12.70
CA GLY A 178 -14.49 4.38 -11.92
C GLY A 178 -14.18 4.21 -10.43
N ALA A 179 -12.98 4.59 -9.97
CA ALA A 179 -12.64 4.56 -8.55
C ALA A 179 -13.44 5.61 -7.77
N ALA A 180 -13.77 5.28 -6.53
CA ALA A 180 -14.42 6.17 -5.59
C ALA A 180 -13.58 6.16 -4.30
N PRO A 181 -12.45 6.89 -4.27
CA PRO A 181 -11.47 6.65 -3.24
C PRO A 181 -11.90 7.22 -1.89
N TYR A 182 -11.43 6.58 -0.81
CA TYR A 182 -11.73 6.95 0.55
C TYR A 182 -10.61 6.54 1.52
N ALA A 183 -10.64 7.12 2.70
CA ALA A 183 -9.83 6.69 3.83
C ALA A 183 -10.77 6.34 4.99
N ALA A 184 -10.57 5.18 5.62
CA ALA A 184 -11.43 4.75 6.72
C ALA A 184 -11.03 5.41 8.03
N VAL A 185 -12.01 5.72 8.88
CA VAL A 185 -11.78 6.09 10.28
C VAL A 185 -11.95 4.86 11.16
N TYR A 186 -11.08 4.71 12.15
CA TYR A 186 -11.15 3.64 13.14
C TYR A 186 -10.40 4.09 14.39
N GLY A 187 -10.67 3.48 15.53
CA GLY A 187 -9.93 3.68 16.77
C GLY A 187 -9.00 2.51 17.07
N GLY A 188 -8.46 2.45 18.27
CA GLY A 188 -7.78 1.24 18.71
C GLY A 188 -6.91 1.42 19.94
N HIS A 189 -6.59 0.29 20.56
CA HIS A 189 -5.60 0.22 21.62
C HIS A 189 -4.22 0.03 20.99
N GLN A 190 -3.27 0.93 21.29
CA GLN A 190 -1.88 0.80 20.90
C GLN A 190 -1.07 0.51 22.16
N PHE A 191 -0.36 -0.62 22.18
CA PHE A 191 0.42 -1.07 23.35
C PHE A 191 -0.42 -1.13 24.64
N GLY A 192 -1.67 -1.60 24.52
CA GLY A 192 -2.60 -1.74 25.65
C GLY A 192 -3.32 -0.47 26.08
N GLN A 193 -3.00 0.70 25.51
CA GLN A 193 -3.62 1.99 25.86
C GLN A 193 -4.55 2.48 24.74
N TRP A 194 -5.70 3.05 25.11
CA TRP A 194 -6.62 3.63 24.13
C TRP A 194 -5.99 4.84 23.43
N ALA A 195 -5.85 4.78 22.10
CA ALA A 195 -5.22 5.83 21.31
C ALA A 195 -6.21 6.88 20.73
N GLY A 196 -7.50 6.74 21.03
CA GLY A 196 -8.57 7.55 20.42
C GLY A 196 -8.73 7.26 18.93
N GLN A 197 -9.17 8.27 18.17
CA GLN A 197 -9.33 8.17 16.72
C GLN A 197 -7.99 7.98 15.98
N LEU A 198 -7.86 6.87 15.28
CA LEU A 198 -6.82 6.62 14.29
C LEU A 198 -7.39 6.86 12.89
N GLY A 199 -7.40 5.84 12.05
CA GLY A 199 -7.80 5.94 10.65
C GLY A 199 -6.63 5.74 9.69
N ASP A 200 -6.97 5.65 8.41
CA ASP A 200 -6.03 5.43 7.32
C ASP A 200 -5.19 6.69 7.06
N GLY A 201 -4.21 6.95 7.92
CA GLY A 201 -3.40 8.18 7.91
C GLY A 201 -2.36 8.29 6.78
N ARG A 202 -2.17 7.23 6.00
CA ARG A 202 -1.32 7.20 4.80
C ARG A 202 -1.79 6.16 3.80
N ALA A 203 -3.03 5.73 3.91
CA ALA A 203 -3.61 4.71 3.05
C ALA A 203 -4.90 5.26 2.46
N ILE A 204 -5.14 4.96 1.20
CA ILE A 204 -6.35 5.41 0.50
C ILE A 204 -6.88 4.19 -0.26
N THR A 205 -8.07 3.74 0.11
CA THR A 205 -8.77 2.70 -0.64
C THR A 205 -9.31 3.32 -1.91
N LEU A 206 -8.97 2.76 -3.08
CA LEU A 206 -9.46 3.24 -4.39
C LEU A 206 -10.91 2.80 -4.63
N GLY A 207 -11.29 1.69 -4.02
CA GLY A 207 -12.60 1.07 -4.14
C GLY A 207 -12.45 -0.43 -4.19
N GLU A 208 -13.52 -1.07 -4.65
CA GLU A 208 -13.63 -2.52 -4.78
C GLU A 208 -13.62 -2.93 -6.24
N VAL A 209 -12.99 -4.06 -6.53
CA VAL A 209 -13.03 -4.73 -7.83
C VAL A 209 -13.68 -6.10 -7.68
N VAL A 210 -14.50 -6.47 -8.66
CA VAL A 210 -15.08 -7.81 -8.75
C VAL A 210 -14.41 -8.57 -9.87
N ASN A 211 -13.86 -9.73 -9.56
CA ASN A 211 -13.30 -10.64 -10.55
C ASN A 211 -14.47 -11.24 -11.37
N PRO A 212 -14.55 -11.02 -12.69
CA PRO A 212 -15.67 -11.48 -13.49
C PRO A 212 -15.69 -13.01 -13.66
N GLY A 213 -14.54 -13.67 -13.58
CA GLY A 213 -14.45 -15.12 -13.72
C GLY A 213 -14.85 -15.88 -12.45
N THR A 214 -14.58 -15.31 -11.27
CA THR A 214 -14.86 -15.96 -9.98
C THR A 214 -16.01 -15.34 -9.19
N GLY A 215 -16.46 -14.13 -9.56
CA GLY A 215 -17.41 -13.32 -8.79
C GLY A 215 -16.85 -12.76 -7.48
N GLN A 216 -15.58 -13.02 -7.16
CA GLN A 216 -14.97 -12.59 -5.89
C GLN A 216 -14.69 -11.09 -5.87
N ARG A 217 -14.90 -10.47 -4.71
CA ARG A 217 -14.73 -9.04 -4.46
C ARG A 217 -13.46 -8.76 -3.67
N TRP A 218 -12.75 -7.70 -4.05
CA TRP A 218 -11.50 -7.29 -3.41
C TRP A 218 -11.42 -5.77 -3.29
N GLU A 219 -11.00 -5.26 -2.14
CA GLU A 219 -10.64 -3.84 -1.96
C GLU A 219 -9.19 -3.60 -2.42
N LEU A 220 -8.96 -2.50 -3.13
CA LEU A 220 -7.62 -2.02 -3.52
C LEU A 220 -7.23 -0.81 -2.68
N GLN A 221 -6.09 -0.86 -1.99
CA GLN A 221 -5.65 0.22 -1.11
C GLN A 221 -4.21 0.66 -1.37
N LEU A 222 -4.02 1.95 -1.68
CA LEU A 222 -2.70 2.55 -1.90
C LEU A 222 -2.10 3.03 -0.57
N LYS A 223 -1.08 2.33 -0.07
CA LYS A 223 -0.31 2.75 1.10
C LYS A 223 0.87 3.62 0.67
N GLY A 224 0.92 4.84 1.18
CA GLY A 224 1.78 5.92 0.69
C GLY A 224 1.09 6.86 -0.30
N GLY A 225 -0.21 6.68 -0.54
CA GLY A 225 -1.00 7.41 -1.53
C GLY A 225 -1.24 8.89 -1.23
N GLY A 226 -0.77 9.41 -0.08
CA GLY A 226 -0.90 10.83 0.26
C GLY A 226 -1.52 11.07 1.63
N LYS A 227 -1.69 12.36 1.95
CA LYS A 227 -2.31 12.77 3.21
C LYS A 227 -3.82 12.50 3.19
N THR A 228 -4.34 12.20 4.37
CA THR A 228 -5.76 12.04 4.66
C THR A 228 -6.07 12.84 5.93
N PRO A 229 -7.36 13.06 6.28
CA PRO A 229 -7.73 13.62 7.57
C PRO A 229 -7.11 12.90 8.79
N TYR A 230 -6.75 11.63 8.62
CA TYR A 230 -6.21 10.76 9.67
C TYR A 230 -4.67 10.76 9.70
N SER A 231 -3.99 11.54 8.85
CA SER A 231 -2.53 11.64 8.83
C SER A 231 -1.94 12.22 10.11
N ARG A 232 -2.75 12.92 10.93
CA ARG A 232 -2.29 13.68 12.10
C ARG A 232 -1.16 14.63 11.68
N ARG A 233 0.05 14.44 12.20
CA ARG A 233 1.24 15.23 11.87
C ARG A 233 2.11 14.61 10.76
N ALA A 234 1.75 13.43 10.25
CA ALA A 234 2.53 12.73 9.25
C ALA A 234 2.28 13.28 7.83
N ASP A 235 3.18 12.94 6.91
CA ASP A 235 3.16 13.41 5.52
C ASP A 235 2.29 12.55 4.58
N GLY A 236 1.70 11.45 5.06
CA GLY A 236 0.91 10.55 4.25
C GLY A 236 1.70 9.69 3.24
N ARG A 237 3.04 9.73 3.28
CA ARG A 237 3.92 9.01 2.34
C ARG A 237 4.49 7.72 2.95
N ALA A 238 4.92 6.81 2.08
CA ALA A 238 5.67 5.61 2.46
C ALA A 238 7.03 5.60 1.74
N VAL A 239 7.99 4.88 2.34
CA VAL A 239 9.34 4.75 1.80
C VAL A 239 9.56 3.35 1.24
N LEU A 240 10.42 3.25 0.22
CA LEU A 240 10.69 2.03 -0.52
C LEU A 240 11.03 0.85 0.37
N ARG A 241 11.89 1.04 1.36
CA ARG A 241 12.28 -0.02 2.31
C ARG A 241 11.07 -0.62 3.03
N SER A 242 10.15 0.21 3.51
CA SER A 242 8.95 -0.26 4.21
C SER A 242 7.96 -0.94 3.27
N SER A 243 7.75 -0.36 2.09
CA SER A 243 6.81 -0.87 1.09
C SER A 243 7.29 -2.19 0.47
N LEU A 244 8.60 -2.33 0.24
CA LEU A 244 9.23 -3.56 -0.25
C LEU A 244 9.05 -4.70 0.76
N ARG A 245 9.32 -4.46 2.04
CA ARG A 245 9.14 -5.46 3.10
C ARG A 245 7.70 -5.94 3.19
N GLU A 246 6.74 -5.03 3.08
CA GLU A 246 5.32 -5.39 3.09
C GLU A 246 4.92 -6.20 1.87
N PHE A 247 5.32 -5.77 0.66
CA PHE A 247 5.07 -6.51 -0.58
C PHE A 247 5.58 -7.95 -0.48
N VAL A 248 6.85 -8.13 -0.10
CA VAL A 248 7.49 -9.45 0.01
C VAL A 248 6.86 -10.28 1.12
N ALA A 249 6.63 -9.71 2.30
CA ALA A 249 6.06 -10.45 3.43
C ALA A 249 4.62 -10.89 3.15
N SER A 250 3.79 -10.03 2.54
CA SER A 250 2.43 -10.37 2.13
C SER A 250 2.39 -11.59 1.22
N GLU A 251 3.18 -11.58 0.14
CA GLU A 251 3.14 -12.67 -0.83
C GLU A 251 3.86 -13.93 -0.31
N ALA A 252 4.90 -13.79 0.52
CA ALA A 252 5.53 -14.91 1.19
C ALA A 252 4.58 -15.63 2.15
N MET A 253 3.82 -14.89 2.97
CA MET A 253 2.82 -15.46 3.88
C MET A 253 1.71 -16.18 3.10
N ALA A 254 1.24 -15.59 2.00
CA ALA A 254 0.26 -16.23 1.13
C ALA A 254 0.78 -17.54 0.52
N ALA A 255 2.03 -17.55 0.04
CA ALA A 255 2.68 -18.75 -0.49
C ALA A 255 2.91 -19.85 0.57
N LEU A 256 3.00 -19.47 1.84
CA LEU A 256 3.05 -20.39 2.99
C LEU A 256 1.66 -20.88 3.42
N GLY A 257 0.58 -20.40 2.81
CA GLY A 257 -0.79 -20.75 3.17
C GLY A 257 -1.31 -20.03 4.41
N VAL A 258 -0.63 -18.98 4.87
CA VAL A 258 -1.08 -18.18 6.01
C VAL A 258 -2.00 -17.05 5.53
N PRO A 259 -3.22 -16.91 6.08
CA PRO A 259 -4.12 -15.82 5.74
C PRO A 259 -3.46 -14.45 5.92
N THR A 260 -3.49 -13.63 4.88
CA THR A 260 -2.79 -12.35 4.85
C THR A 260 -3.41 -11.41 3.81
N THR A 261 -3.20 -10.11 3.97
CA THR A 261 -3.45 -9.16 2.88
C THR A 261 -2.43 -9.40 1.76
N ARG A 262 -2.89 -9.35 0.51
CA ARG A 262 -2.08 -9.53 -0.68
C ARG A 262 -1.48 -8.21 -1.15
N ALA A 263 -0.45 -8.27 -2.00
CA ALA A 263 0.18 -7.08 -2.59
C ALA A 263 0.15 -7.15 -4.12
N LEU A 264 -0.61 -6.25 -4.76
CA LEU A 264 -0.72 -6.20 -6.22
C LEU A 264 0.53 -5.60 -6.86
N SER A 265 1.00 -4.47 -6.34
CA SER A 265 2.11 -3.73 -6.95
C SER A 265 2.93 -2.94 -5.95
N LEU A 266 4.19 -2.72 -6.31
CA LEU A 266 5.12 -1.79 -5.66
C LEU A 266 5.60 -0.79 -6.72
N ALA A 267 5.27 0.49 -6.52
CA ALA A 267 5.71 1.58 -7.38
C ALA A 267 6.66 2.50 -6.61
N GLY A 268 7.79 2.86 -7.23
CA GLY A 268 8.60 3.98 -6.77
C GLY A 268 7.94 5.29 -7.19
N THR A 269 7.97 6.33 -6.35
CA THR A 269 7.34 7.61 -6.66
C THR A 269 8.29 8.62 -7.32
N GLY A 270 9.59 8.38 -7.22
CA GLY A 270 10.62 9.37 -7.57
C GLY A 270 10.80 10.48 -6.53
N ASP A 271 9.97 10.51 -5.48
CA ASP A 271 10.12 11.47 -4.38
C ASP A 271 11.23 11.07 -3.41
N ALA A 272 11.79 12.05 -2.73
CA ALA A 272 12.60 11.87 -1.53
C ALA A 272 11.74 12.16 -0.29
N VAL A 273 11.65 11.20 0.62
CA VAL A 273 10.76 11.25 1.80
C VAL A 273 11.61 11.23 3.06
N LEU A 274 11.46 12.25 3.91
CA LEU A 274 12.25 12.38 5.14
C LEU A 274 11.76 11.37 6.20
N ARG A 275 12.64 10.50 6.66
CA ARG A 275 12.36 9.54 7.74
C ARG A 275 13.50 9.47 8.73
N ASP A 276 13.14 9.37 10.00
CA ASP A 276 14.04 8.89 11.03
C ASP A 276 13.75 7.40 11.24
N MET A 277 14.62 6.55 10.71
CA MET A 277 14.43 5.10 10.72
C MET A 277 14.49 4.51 12.13
N PHE A 278 15.31 5.10 13.01
CA PHE A 278 15.59 4.58 14.34
C PHE A 278 14.98 5.43 15.45
N TYR A 279 14.23 6.48 15.11
CA TYR A 279 13.65 7.44 16.04
C TYR A 279 14.71 8.04 16.99
N ASN A 280 15.93 8.26 16.47
CA ASN A 280 17.09 8.73 17.23
C ASN A 280 17.47 10.19 16.94
N GLY A 281 16.62 10.92 16.21
CA GLY A 281 16.83 12.29 15.77
C GLY A 281 17.58 12.44 14.45
N ASN A 282 18.10 11.35 13.86
CA ASN A 282 18.91 11.41 12.63
C ASN A 282 18.06 11.12 11.38
N ALA A 283 17.17 12.05 11.05
CA ALA A 283 16.31 11.93 9.87
C ALA A 283 17.10 12.03 8.56
N ARG A 284 16.80 11.15 7.61
CA ARG A 284 17.39 11.12 6.27
C ARG A 284 16.33 11.00 5.19
N LEU A 285 16.66 11.46 3.99
CA LEU A 285 15.83 11.24 2.82
C LEU A 285 15.93 9.78 2.38
N GLU A 286 14.78 9.12 2.29
CA GLU A 286 14.63 7.77 1.72
C GLU A 286 13.80 7.85 0.43
N PRO A 287 14.01 6.95 -0.56
CA PRO A 287 13.17 6.90 -1.75
C PRO A 287 11.70 6.65 -1.39
N GLY A 288 10.80 7.45 -1.95
CA GLY A 288 9.36 7.28 -1.80
C GLY A 288 8.82 6.09 -2.60
N ALA A 289 7.82 5.41 -2.04
CA ALA A 289 7.14 4.30 -2.72
C ALA A 289 5.67 4.18 -2.29
N VAL A 290 4.88 3.56 -3.16
CA VAL A 290 3.49 3.17 -2.90
C VAL A 290 3.36 1.67 -3.10
N VAL A 291 2.72 0.98 -2.14
CA VAL A 291 2.30 -0.41 -2.30
C VAL A 291 0.78 -0.47 -2.44
N CYS A 292 0.31 -1.15 -3.48
CA CYS A 292 -1.11 -1.44 -3.66
C CYS A 292 -1.44 -2.75 -2.93
N ARG A 293 -2.14 -2.62 -1.81
CA ARG A 293 -2.61 -3.72 -0.97
C ARG A 293 -3.96 -4.21 -1.49
N VAL A 294 -4.19 -5.51 -1.38
CA VAL A 294 -5.44 -6.16 -1.79
C VAL A 294 -5.95 -7.05 -0.66
N ALA A 295 -7.22 -6.93 -0.33
CA ALA A 295 -7.87 -7.76 0.69
C ALA A 295 -9.37 -7.89 0.40
N PRO A 296 -10.06 -8.92 0.90
CA PRO A 296 -11.53 -8.96 0.85
C PRO A 296 -12.15 -7.80 1.62
N SER A 297 -11.49 -7.37 2.70
CA SER A 297 -11.84 -6.15 3.44
C SER A 297 -10.66 -5.58 4.23
N PHE A 298 -10.70 -4.26 4.46
CA PHE A 298 -9.79 -3.56 5.39
C PHE A 298 -10.46 -3.16 6.73
N VAL A 299 -11.67 -3.63 7.01
CA VAL A 299 -12.35 -3.48 8.32
C VAL A 299 -11.50 -4.09 9.43
N ARG A 300 -11.51 -3.46 10.61
CA ARG A 300 -10.67 -3.85 11.77
C ARG A 300 -11.50 -3.80 13.04
N PHE A 301 -11.01 -4.39 14.13
CA PHE A 301 -11.67 -4.24 15.45
C PHE A 301 -11.85 -2.78 15.85
N GLY A 302 -10.87 -1.94 15.51
CA GLY A 302 -10.92 -0.49 15.69
C GLY A 302 -12.11 0.22 15.03
N THR A 303 -12.65 -0.33 13.93
CA THR A 303 -13.83 0.18 13.24
C THR A 303 -15.06 0.12 14.14
N PHE A 304 -15.17 -0.91 14.98
CA PHE A 304 -16.27 -1.09 15.93
C PHE A 304 -15.99 -0.39 17.27
N GLN A 305 -14.73 -0.38 17.71
CA GLN A 305 -14.35 0.21 18.99
C GLN A 305 -14.55 1.72 19.05
N LEU A 306 -14.29 2.45 17.95
CA LEU A 306 -14.35 3.91 17.95
C LEU A 306 -15.77 4.45 18.18
N PRO A 307 -16.80 4.02 17.43
CA PRO A 307 -18.17 4.45 17.70
C PRO A 307 -18.63 4.14 19.12
N VAL A 308 -18.29 2.96 19.65
CA VAL A 308 -18.60 2.58 21.04
C VAL A 308 -17.94 3.54 22.03
N SER A 309 -16.66 3.90 21.81
CA SER A 309 -15.93 4.80 22.70
C SER A 309 -16.48 6.23 22.74
N ARG A 310 -17.24 6.64 21.72
CA ARG A 310 -17.88 7.97 21.61
C ARG A 310 -19.30 8.01 22.17
N GLY A 311 -19.81 6.86 22.63
CA GLY A 311 -21.08 6.76 23.32
C GLY A 311 -22.30 6.60 22.39
N ALA A 312 -23.49 6.76 22.97
CA ALA A 312 -24.76 6.35 22.35
C ALA A 312 -25.04 7.01 21.00
N GLY A 313 -24.52 8.22 20.75
CA GLY A 313 -24.74 8.95 19.49
C GLY A 313 -24.16 8.27 18.25
N GLU A 314 -23.13 7.43 18.40
CA GLU A 314 -22.48 6.74 17.28
C GLU A 314 -22.73 5.23 17.24
N VAL A 315 -23.46 4.66 18.21
CA VAL A 315 -23.67 3.20 18.29
C VAL A 315 -24.33 2.62 17.03
N GLY A 316 -25.13 3.41 16.31
CA GLY A 316 -25.71 3.02 15.02
C GLY A 316 -24.66 2.68 13.95
N LEU A 317 -23.46 3.27 14.01
CA LEU A 317 -22.36 2.95 13.11
C LEU A 317 -21.82 1.53 13.34
N VAL A 318 -21.90 1.02 14.57
CA VAL A 318 -21.51 -0.37 14.89
C VAL A 318 -22.43 -1.34 14.16
N ALA A 319 -23.74 -1.11 14.24
CA ALA A 319 -24.76 -1.91 13.56
C ALA A 319 -24.54 -1.87 12.04
N LEU A 320 -24.32 -0.68 11.48
CA LEU A 320 -24.06 -0.49 10.06
C LEU A 320 -22.81 -1.25 9.59
N ALA A 321 -21.70 -1.14 10.32
CA ALA A 321 -20.47 -1.85 10.00
C ALA A 321 -20.64 -3.37 10.13
N ALA A 322 -21.36 -3.85 11.16
CA ALA A 322 -21.61 -5.27 11.38
C ALA A 322 -22.50 -5.86 10.28
N ASP A 323 -23.57 -5.16 9.89
CA ASP A 323 -24.46 -5.59 8.82
C ASP A 323 -23.74 -5.59 7.45
N TRP A 324 -22.83 -4.64 7.20
CA TRP A 324 -21.96 -4.67 6.02
C TRP A 324 -21.04 -5.91 6.04
N VAL A 325 -20.40 -6.20 7.17
CA VAL A 325 -19.54 -7.40 7.32
C VAL A 325 -20.35 -8.69 7.11
N ILE A 326 -21.57 -8.77 7.64
CA ILE A 326 -22.45 -9.93 7.42
C ILE A 326 -22.77 -10.08 5.95
N LYS A 327 -23.24 -9.01 5.30
CA LYS A 327 -23.62 -9.02 3.90
C LYS A 327 -22.50 -9.54 2.99
N HIS A 328 -21.24 -9.20 3.29
CA HIS A 328 -20.12 -9.45 2.39
C HIS A 328 -19.21 -10.61 2.79
N HIS A 329 -19.15 -10.96 4.07
CA HIS A 329 -18.22 -11.99 4.59
C HIS A 329 -18.90 -13.12 5.35
N TYR A 330 -20.12 -12.91 5.84
CA TYR A 330 -20.91 -13.94 6.52
C TYR A 330 -22.35 -14.00 6.00
N PRO A 331 -22.58 -14.13 4.68
CA PRO A 331 -23.93 -14.07 4.10
C PRO A 331 -24.87 -15.15 4.65
N GLN A 332 -24.32 -16.28 5.13
CA GLN A 332 -25.05 -17.35 5.82
C GLN A 332 -25.71 -16.91 7.14
N LEU A 333 -25.30 -15.76 7.71
CA LEU A 333 -25.89 -15.19 8.93
C LEU A 333 -26.97 -14.14 8.63
N ALA A 334 -27.23 -13.84 7.35
CA ALA A 334 -28.21 -12.82 6.97
C ALA A 334 -29.62 -13.18 7.45
N GLY A 335 -30.31 -12.23 8.08
CA GLY A 335 -31.70 -12.40 8.53
C GLY A 335 -31.91 -13.30 9.76
N GLY A 336 -30.87 -13.95 10.28
CA GLY A 336 -30.96 -14.80 11.47
C GLY A 336 -31.02 -14.02 12.79
N GLU A 337 -31.71 -14.59 13.78
CA GLU A 337 -31.59 -14.12 15.17
C GLU A 337 -30.16 -14.31 15.68
N GLY A 338 -29.65 -13.36 16.45
CA GLY A 338 -28.27 -13.41 16.97
C GLY A 338 -27.18 -13.26 15.90
N ARG A 339 -27.50 -12.81 14.67
CA ARG A 339 -26.53 -12.69 13.57
C ARG A 339 -25.21 -11.98 13.92
N TRP A 340 -25.26 -10.95 14.76
CA TRP A 340 -24.06 -10.22 15.20
C TRP A 340 -23.19 -11.06 16.15
N VAL A 341 -23.80 -11.89 17.00
CA VAL A 341 -23.09 -12.85 17.85
C VAL A 341 -22.44 -13.93 16.99
N GLY A 342 -23.11 -14.37 15.92
CA GLY A 342 -22.56 -15.30 14.94
C GLY A 342 -21.27 -14.79 14.28
N VAL A 343 -21.20 -13.48 13.97
CA VAL A 343 -19.96 -12.85 13.47
C VAL A 343 -18.83 -12.96 14.49
N LEU A 344 -19.10 -12.67 15.77
CA LEU A 344 -18.09 -12.78 16.82
C LEU A 344 -17.58 -14.22 16.95
N GLY A 345 -18.48 -15.21 16.89
CA GLY A 345 -18.08 -16.62 16.86
C GLY A 345 -17.17 -16.96 15.69
N GLY A 346 -17.53 -16.51 14.48
CA GLY A 346 -16.72 -16.70 13.27
C GLY A 346 -15.35 -16.02 13.34
N VAL A 347 -15.26 -14.83 13.94
CA VAL A 347 -13.99 -14.12 14.14
C VAL A 347 -13.11 -14.85 15.15
N CYS A 348 -13.68 -15.30 16.28
CA CYS A 348 -12.93 -16.01 17.32
C CYS A 348 -12.32 -17.33 16.81
N LEU A 349 -13.05 -18.09 15.99
CA LEU A 349 -12.56 -19.35 15.40
C LEU A 349 -11.38 -19.15 14.44
N VAL A 350 -11.25 -17.97 13.82
CA VAL A 350 -10.13 -17.65 12.92
C VAL A 350 -8.91 -17.14 13.70
N VAL A 351 -9.13 -16.46 14.83
CA VAL A 351 -8.06 -15.86 15.65
C VAL A 351 -7.45 -16.86 16.63
N PHE A 352 -8.23 -17.85 17.10
CA PHE A 352 -7.80 -18.90 18.02
C PHE A 352 -8.22 -20.27 17.49
N PRO A 353 -7.47 -20.83 16.51
CA PRO A 353 -7.75 -22.18 15.99
C PRO A 353 -7.44 -23.30 16.99
#